data_AF-A0A3D4YH50-F1
#
_entry.id   AF-A0A3D4YH50-F1
#
_cell.length_a   1.000
_cell.length_b   1.000
_cell.length_c   1.000
_cell.angle_alpha   90.00
_cell.angle_beta   90.00
_cell.angle_gamma   90.00
#
_symmetry.space_group_name_H-M   'P 1'
#
loop_
_entity.id
_entity.type
_entity.pdbx_description
1 polymer ?
#
loop_
_entity_poly.entity_id
_entity_poly.type
_entity_poly.pdbx_seq_one_letter_code
_entity_poly.pdbx_strand_id
1 'polypeptide(L)'
;MQEKVKIFHLRGGMDYAKLSMVHKAMMAMVYKATLKKAPAERSAEDLEMLETYGKCVDFIDPSSIQPLVDYVRSLTADAQQEEI
;
A
#
# COMPACT_ATOMS: atom_id res chain seq x y z
N MET A 1 -20.36 1.69 13.16
CA MET A 1 -19.77 3.04 13.07
C MET A 1 -18.66 3.15 12.00
N GLN A 2 -18.74 2.42 10.87
CA GLN A 2 -17.72 2.48 9.80
C GLN A 2 -18.26 2.95 8.44
N GLU A 3 -19.56 3.20 8.30
CA GLU A 3 -20.19 3.45 6.99
C GLU A 3 -19.88 4.83 6.38
N LYS A 4 -19.26 5.74 7.13
CA LYS A 4 -18.97 7.13 6.68
C LYS A 4 -17.53 7.39 6.25
N VAL A 5 -16.63 6.40 6.32
CA VAL A 5 -15.22 6.58 5.95
C VAL A 5 -14.91 5.82 4.67
N LYS A 6 -14.45 6.51 3.64
CA LYS A 6 -13.92 5.91 2.41
C LYS A 6 -12.40 5.80 2.51
N ILE A 7 -11.87 4.60 2.26
CA ILE A 7 -10.44 4.31 2.33
C ILE A 7 -9.94 4.08 0.90
N PHE A 8 -8.85 4.76 0.56
CA PHE A 8 -8.14 4.59 -0.72
C PHE A 8 -6.69 4.18 -0.41
N HIS A 9 -6.13 3.28 -1.22
CA HIS A 9 -4.78 2.78 -1.03
C HIS A 9 -3.87 3.30 -2.14
N LEU A 10 -2.88 4.10 -1.76
CA LEU A 10 -1.89 4.68 -2.67
C LEU A 10 -0.52 4.18 -2.23
N ARG A 11 0.06 3.27 -3.01
CA ARG A 11 1.34 2.67 -2.68
C ARG A 11 2.48 3.61 -3.11
N GLY A 12 3.43 3.83 -2.20
CA GLY A 12 4.63 4.62 -2.46
C GLY A 12 5.85 3.75 -2.75
N GLY A 13 6.96 4.39 -3.11
CA GLY A 13 8.26 3.73 -3.19
C GLY A 13 8.88 3.49 -1.81
N MET A 14 9.78 2.50 -1.73
CA MET A 14 10.58 2.21 -0.54
C MET A 14 12.04 2.02 -0.93
N ASP A 15 12.92 2.80 -0.29
CA ASP A 15 14.36 2.69 -0.44
C ASP A 15 14.98 2.12 0.84
N TYR A 16 15.38 0.86 0.79
CA TYR A 16 16.01 0.20 1.94
C TYR A 16 17.31 0.87 2.37
N ALA A 17 18.04 1.58 1.49
CA ALA A 17 19.26 2.28 1.86
C ALA A 17 18.96 3.41 2.86
N LYS A 18 17.83 4.09 2.68
CA LYS A 18 17.37 5.23 3.51
C LYS A 18 16.71 4.81 4.83
N LEU A 19 16.39 3.53 5.01
CA LEU A 19 15.84 3.04 6.28
C LEU A 19 16.87 3.13 7.41
N SER A 20 16.41 3.53 8.60
CA SER A 20 17.24 3.52 9.81
C SER A 20 17.62 2.09 10.22
N MET A 21 18.72 1.92 10.96
CA MET A 21 19.22 0.61 11.37
C MET A 21 18.17 -0.23 12.13
N VAL A 22 17.33 0.42 12.94
CA VAL A 22 16.24 -0.24 13.68
C VAL A 22 15.19 -0.82 12.73
N HIS A 23 14.73 -0.03 11.75
CA HIS A 23 13.76 -0.51 10.76
C HIS A 23 14.34 -1.62 9.88
N LYS A 24 15.63 -1.53 9.51
CA LYS A 24 16.34 -2.60 8.80
C LYS A 24 16.38 -3.90 9.60
N ALA A 25 16.67 -3.83 10.90
CA ALA A 25 16.67 -4.99 11.78
C ALA A 25 15.27 -5.62 11.92
N MET A 26 14.23 -4.78 12.04
CA MET A 26 12.84 -5.26 12.09
C MET A 26 12.44 -5.97 10.79
N MET A 27 12.71 -5.37 9.63
CA MET A 27 12.45 -6.00 8.34
C MET A 27 13.25 -7.29 8.15
N ALA A 28 14.49 -7.35 8.64
CA ALA A 28 15.28 -8.59 8.62
C ALA A 28 14.64 -9.71 9.45
N MET A 29 13.99 -9.39 10.58
CA MET A 29 13.23 -10.38 11.36
C MET A 29 12.00 -10.87 10.59
N VAL A 30 11.24 -9.95 9.96
CA VAL A 30 10.08 -10.31 9.12
C VAL A 30 10.51 -11.20 7.97
N TYR A 31 11.56 -10.81 7.23
CA TYR A 31 12.13 -11.59 6.14
C TYR A 31 12.51 -13.02 6.57
N LYS A 32 13.20 -13.15 7.70
CA LYS A 32 13.59 -14.46 8.26
C LYS A 32 12.38 -15.29 8.70
N ALA A 33 11.35 -14.66 9.27
CA ALA A 33 10.12 -15.35 9.63
C ALA A 33 9.39 -15.87 8.39
N THR A 34 9.27 -15.04 7.35
CA THR A 34 8.63 -15.41 6.07
C THR A 34 9.38 -16.52 5.34
N LEU A 35 10.71 -16.55 5.40
CA LEU A 35 11.51 -17.66 4.84
C LEU A 35 11.24 -19.01 5.53
N LYS A 36 10.93 -19.00 6.83
CA LYS A 36 10.61 -20.20 7.61
C LYS A 36 9.21 -20.75 7.35
N LYS A 37 8.28 -19.92 6.84
CA LYS A 37 6.95 -20.38 6.42
C LYS A 37 7.08 -21.31 5.21
N ALA A 38 6.23 -22.34 5.16
CA ALA A 38 6.17 -23.22 4.00
C ALA A 38 5.72 -22.41 2.77
N PRO A 39 6.20 -22.72 1.55
CA PRO A 39 5.80 -21.98 0.35
C PRO A 39 4.29 -21.91 0.13
N ALA A 40 3.55 -22.94 0.54
CA ALA A 40 2.08 -23.00 0.46
C ALA A 40 1.36 -22.08 1.46
N GLU A 41 2.06 -21.59 2.49
CA GLU A 41 1.52 -20.70 3.53
C GLU A 41 1.90 -19.24 3.32
N ARG A 42 2.68 -18.94 2.27
CA ARG A 42 3.11 -17.57 1.96
C ARG A 42 1.98 -16.81 1.26
N SER A 43 1.62 -15.66 1.80
CA SER A 43 0.71 -14.73 1.12
C SER A 43 1.40 -14.07 -0.08
N ALA A 44 0.61 -13.40 -0.94
CA ALA A 44 1.17 -12.60 -2.02
C ALA A 44 2.12 -11.51 -1.50
N GLU A 45 1.78 -10.91 -0.35
CA GLU A 45 2.61 -9.91 0.33
C GLU A 45 3.93 -10.50 0.84
N ASP A 46 3.90 -11.72 1.40
CA ASP A 46 5.09 -12.44 1.83
C ASP A 46 6.05 -12.69 0.66
N LEU A 47 5.52 -13.09 -0.51
CA LEU A 47 6.31 -13.30 -1.72
C LEU A 47 6.92 -12.01 -2.24
N GLU A 48 6.12 -10.95 -2.32
CA GLU A 48 6.58 -9.64 -2.78
C GLU A 48 7.66 -9.06 -1.84
N MET A 49 7.50 -9.22 -0.52
CA MET A 49 8.51 -8.85 0.47
C MET A 49 9.83 -9.60 0.23
N LEU A 50 9.78 -10.92 -0.02
CA LEU A 50 10.98 -11.72 -0.29
C LEU A 50 11.69 -11.28 -1.58
N GLU A 51 10.95 -10.97 -2.63
CA GLU A 51 11.50 -10.55 -3.93
C GLU A 51 12.14 -9.16 -3.91
N THR A 52 11.60 -8.28 -3.09
CA THR A 52 11.97 -6.86 -3.03
C THR A 52 12.92 -6.51 -1.87
N TYR A 53 13.19 -7.46 -0.98
CA TYR A 53 14.05 -7.27 0.19
C TYR A 53 15.44 -6.74 -0.17
N GLY A 54 15.81 -5.60 0.45
CA GLY A 54 17.13 -4.98 0.28
C GLY A 54 17.33 -4.19 -1.02
N LYS A 55 16.30 -4.04 -1.87
CA LYS A 55 16.35 -3.29 -3.13
C LYS A 55 15.69 -1.92 -2.99
N CYS A 56 16.05 -0.94 -3.81
CA CYS A 56 15.20 0.22 -3.99
C CYS A 56 14.00 -0.20 -4.85
N VAL A 57 12.78 -0.01 -4.35
CA VAL A 57 11.56 -0.39 -5.03
C VAL A 57 10.64 0.80 -5.20
N ASP A 58 10.10 0.95 -6.40
CA ASP A 58 9.07 1.93 -6.70
C ASP A 58 7.78 1.17 -7.01
N PHE A 59 6.75 1.46 -6.22
CA PHE A 59 5.42 0.89 -6.41
C PHE A 59 4.40 1.98 -6.75
N ILE A 60 4.85 3.18 -7.09
CA ILE A 60 3.98 4.28 -7.44
C ILE A 60 3.29 3.95 -8.77
N ASP A 61 1.97 3.79 -8.69
CA ASP A 61 1.12 3.72 -9.87
C ASP A 61 0.20 4.95 -9.89
N PRO A 62 0.40 5.90 -10.82
CA PRO A 62 -0.48 7.05 -10.98
C PRO A 62 -1.95 6.67 -11.23
N SER A 63 -2.23 5.47 -11.76
CA SER A 63 -3.60 5.00 -11.96
C SER A 63 -4.34 4.72 -10.64
N SER A 64 -3.60 4.42 -9.56
CA SER A 64 -4.17 4.15 -8.23
C SER A 64 -4.90 5.34 -7.61
N ILE A 65 -4.70 6.56 -8.13
CA ILE A 65 -5.41 7.77 -7.67
C ILE A 65 -6.83 7.89 -8.25
N GLN A 66 -7.13 7.20 -9.35
CA GLN A 66 -8.41 7.35 -10.06
C GLN A 66 -9.63 7.16 -9.13
N PRO A 67 -9.69 6.13 -8.26
CA PRO A 67 -10.84 5.94 -7.38
C PRO A 67 -11.08 7.12 -6.42
N LEU A 68 -10.02 7.79 -5.96
CA LEU A 68 -10.13 8.99 -5.13
C LEU A 68 -10.66 10.17 -5.96
N VAL A 69 -10.10 10.37 -7.15
CA VAL A 69 -10.51 11.47 -8.06
C VAL A 69 -11.98 11.32 -8.45
N ASP A 70 -12.40 10.12 -8.81
CA ASP A 70 -13.78 9.83 -9.20
C ASP A 70 -14.74 10.02 -8.03
N TYR A 71 -14.34 9.61 -6.82
CA TYR A 71 -15.11 9.87 -5.61
C TYR A 71 -15.28 11.37 -5.31
N VAL A 72 -14.21 12.15 -5.42
CA VAL A 72 -14.30 13.61 -5.22
C VAL A 72 -15.20 14.24 -6.28
N ARG A 73 -15.09 13.82 -7.55
CA ARG A 73 -15.93 14.31 -8.65
C ARG A 73 -17.41 13.99 -8.42
N SER A 74 -17.75 12.79 -7.94
CA SER A 74 -19.14 12.43 -7.66
C SER A 74 -19.74 13.31 -6.56
N LEU A 75 -18.99 13.63 -5.50
CA LEU A 75 -19.45 14.54 -4.45
C LEU A 75 -19.72 15.96 -4.95
N THR A 76 -18.92 16.44 -5.91
CA THR A 76 -19.09 17.79 -6.47
C THR A 76 -20.20 17.87 -7.52
N ALA A 77 -20.56 16.77 -8.18
CA ALA A 77 -21.65 16.71 -9.14
C ALA A 77 -23.03 16.68 -8.45
N ASP A 78 -23.12 16.01 -7.30
CA ASP A 78 -24.36 15.92 -6.51
C ASP A 78 -24.74 17.25 -5.82
N ALA A 79 -23.75 18.13 -5.56
CA ALA A 79 -23.97 19.44 -4.95
C ALA A 79 -24.72 20.46 -5.84
N GLN A 80 -24.97 20.14 -7.11
CA GLN A 80 -25.72 20.99 -8.04
C GLN A 80 -27.17 20.55 -8.26
N GLN A 81 -27.67 19.57 -7.49
CA GLN A 81 -29.05 19.04 -7.63
C GLN A 81 -29.99 19.36 -6.45
N GLU A 82 -29.54 20.04 -5.40
CA GLU A 82 -30.40 20.41 -4.24
C GLU A 82 -30.94 21.86 -4.25
N GLU A 83 -30.67 22.66 -5.29
CA GLU A 83 -31.29 23.98 -5.50
C GLU A 83 -32.30 23.97 -6.67
N ILE A 84 -33.44 23.28 -6.50
CA ILE A 84 -34.70 23.58 -7.25
C ILE A 84 -35.89 23.44 -6.30
#